data_AF-A0A435TUR9-F1
#
_entry.id   AF-A0A435TUR9-F1
#
_cell.length_a   1.000
_cell.length_b   1.000
_cell.length_c   1.000
_cell.angle_alpha   90.00
_cell.angle_beta   90.00
_cell.angle_gamma   90.00
#
_symmetry.space_group_name_H-M   'P 1'
#
loop_
_entity.id
_entity.type
_entity.pdbx_description
1 polymer ?
#
loop_
_entity_poly.entity_id
_entity_poly.type
_entity_poly.pdbx_seq_one_letter_code
_entity_poly.pdbx_strand_id
1 'polypeptide(L)' 'MDVFWDRGYHDASLPDLLDGMNLSRGSFYKAFVDKRGVFLRALDAYTDDAVRKASETLNSNASPKAAIREAFSNV' A
#
# COMPACT_ATOMS: atom_id res chain seq x y z
N MET A 1 2.91 -3.61 0.28
CA MET A 1 3.73 -2.39 0.49
C MET A 1 4.83 -2.62 1.52
N ASP A 2 4.67 -3.56 2.43
CA ASP A 2 5.57 -3.89 3.54
C ASP A 2 7.06 -3.92 3.18
N VAL A 3 7.46 -4.67 2.14
CA VAL A 3 8.87 -4.72 1.70
C VAL A 3 9.40 -3.33 1.32
N PHE A 4 8.59 -2.50 0.66
CA PHE A 4 8.99 -1.15 0.29
C PHE A 4 8.99 -0.17 1.47
N TRP A 5 8.19 -0.40 2.51
CA TRP A 5 8.25 0.39 3.74
C TRP A 5 9.48 0.06 4.57
N ASP A 6 9.82 -1.23 4.69
CA ASP A 6 10.98 -1.70 5.44
C ASP A 6 12.30 -1.27 4.79
N ARG A 7 12.38 -1.35 3.46
CA ARG A 7 13.65 -1.20 2.72
C ARG A 7 13.75 0.04 1.84
N GLY A 8 12.64 0.72 1.59
CA GLY A 8 12.57 1.74 0.55
C GLY A 8 12.60 1.17 -0.86
N TYR A 9 12.23 2.00 -1.84
CA TYR A 9 12.15 1.57 -3.23
C TYR A 9 13.49 1.18 -3.83
N HIS A 10 14.57 1.90 -3.50
CA HIS A 10 15.89 1.67 -4.08
C HIS A 10 16.48 0.35 -3.58
N ASP A 11 16.46 0.10 -2.27
CA ASP A 11 17.14 -1.05 -1.67
C ASP A 11 16.30 -2.34 -1.69
N ALA A 12 14.98 -2.26 -1.93
CA ALA A 12 14.16 -3.44 -2.20
C ALA A 12 14.65 -4.17 -3.46
N SER A 13 15.20 -5.38 -3.29
CA SER A 13 15.71 -6.21 -4.37
C SER A 13 14.63 -7.16 -4.93
N LEU A 14 14.87 -7.77 -6.10
CA LEU A 14 13.95 -8.78 -6.63
C LEU A 14 13.79 -9.98 -5.67
N PRO A 15 14.85 -10.57 -5.07
CA PRO A 15 14.70 -11.58 -4.04
C PRO A 15 13.80 -11.15 -2.87
N ASP A 16 13.99 -9.94 -2.33
CA ASP A 16 13.14 -9.44 -1.24
C ASP A 16 11.66 -9.38 -1.65
N LEU A 17 11.37 -8.99 -2.89
CA LEU A 17 10.01 -8.97 -3.43
C LEU A 17 9.45 -10.38 -3.62
N LEU A 18 10.23 -11.33 -4.12
CA LEU A 18 9.78 -12.71 -4.29
C LEU A 18 9.44 -13.35 -2.94
N ASP A 19 10.28 -13.16 -1.95
CA ASP A 19 10.08 -13.68 -0.60
C ASP A 19 8.89 -12.99 0.08
N GLY A 20 8.85 -11.66 0.06
CA GLY A 20 7.77 -10.88 0.69
C GLY A 20 6.40 -11.04 0.02
N MET A 21 6.36 -11.39 -1.26
CA MET A 21 5.11 -11.68 -2.00
C MET A 21 4.77 -13.18 -2.03
N ASN A 22 5.66 -14.03 -1.50
CA ASN A 22 5.57 -15.48 -1.59
C ASN A 22 5.35 -15.99 -3.03
N LEU A 23 6.14 -15.46 -3.96
CA LEU A 23 6.06 -15.78 -5.39
C LEU A 23 7.35 -16.40 -5.91
N SER A 24 7.22 -17.36 -6.82
CA SER A 24 8.35 -17.77 -7.65
C SER A 24 8.73 -16.66 -8.63
N ARG A 25 9.97 -16.67 -9.11
CA ARG A 25 10.43 -15.74 -10.16
C ARG A 25 9.58 -15.82 -11.44
N GLY A 26 9.15 -17.02 -11.84
CA GLY A 26 8.29 -17.21 -13.01
C GLY A 26 6.91 -16.60 -12.81
N SER A 27 6.30 -16.81 -11.63
CA SER A 27 5.02 -16.21 -11.26
C SER A 27 5.10 -14.69 -11.21
N PHE A 28 6.19 -14.15 -10.68
CA PHE A 28 6.45 -12.71 -10.65
C PHE A 28 6.44 -12.13 -12.05
N TYR A 29 7.26 -12.64 -12.98
CA TYR A 29 7.34 -12.08 -14.33
C TYR A 29 6.09 -12.33 -15.18
N LYS A 30 5.26 -13.32 -14.82
CA LYS A 30 3.93 -13.50 -15.41
C LYS A 30 2.95 -12.39 -14.99
N ALA A 31 3.07 -11.89 -13.76
CA ALA A 31 2.15 -10.89 -13.19
C ALA A 31 2.67 -9.45 -13.32
N PHE A 32 4.00 -9.26 -13.31
CA PHE A 32 4.64 -7.96 -13.23
C PHE A 32 5.84 -7.88 -14.17
N VAL A 33 5.97 -6.75 -14.85
CA VAL A 33 7.08 -6.51 -15.79
C VAL A 33 8.39 -6.25 -15.03
N ASP A 34 8.34 -5.39 -14.00
CA ASP A 34 9.52 -4.96 -13.26
C ASP A 34 9.18 -4.51 -11.82
N LYS A 35 10.22 -4.17 -11.04
CA LYS A 35 10.10 -3.63 -9.68
C LYS A 35 9.24 -2.36 -9.63
N ARG A 36 9.33 -1.50 -10.65
CA ARG A 36 8.56 -0.25 -10.71
C ARG A 36 7.07 -0.54 -10.81
N GLY A 37 6.68 -1.51 -11.64
CA GLY A 37 5.29 -1.96 -11.79
C GLY A 37 4.74 -2.53 -10.50
N VAL A 38 5.52 -3.34 -9.77
CA VAL A 38 5.11 -3.82 -8.43
C VAL A 38 4.94 -2.66 -7.46
N PHE A 39 5.87 -1.71 -7.43
CA PHE A 39 5.79 -0.54 -6.55
C PHE A 39 4.54 0.29 -6.82
N LEU A 40 4.26 0.62 -8.08
CA LEU A 40 3.08 1.40 -8.45
C LEU A 40 1.79 0.67 -8.06
N ARG A 41 1.68 -0.63 -8.34
CA ARG A 41 0.51 -1.43 -7.94
C ARG A 41 0.33 -1.48 -6.43
N ALA A 42 1.41 -1.60 -5.68
CA ALA A 42 1.37 -1.59 -4.23
C ALA A 42 0.97 -0.22 -3.67
N LEU A 43 1.43 0.86 -4.31
CA LEU A 43 1.07 2.24 -3.97
C LEU A 43 -0.40 2.55 -4.28
N ASP A 44 -0.91 2.10 -5.41
CA ASP A 44 -2.34 2.20 -5.77
C ASP A 44 -3.18 1.51 -4.71
N ALA A 45 -2.88 0.24 -4.39
CA ALA A 45 -3.60 -0.53 -3.39
C ALA A 45 -3.58 0.11 -1.99
N TYR A 46 -2.43 0.69 -1.59
CA TYR A 46 -2.33 1.43 -0.34
C TYR A 46 -3.18 2.71 -0.34
N THR A 47 -3.14 3.47 -1.44
CA THR A 47 -3.89 4.73 -1.55
C THR A 47 -5.39 4.47 -1.53
N ASP A 48 -5.85 3.46 -2.25
CA ASP A 48 -7.26 3.06 -2.28
C ASP A 48 -7.76 2.66 -0.89
N ASP A 49 -6.96 1.87 -0.14
CA ASP A 49 -7.28 1.48 1.23
C ASP A 49 -7.33 2.69 2.19
N ALA A 50 -6.35 3.61 2.07
CA ALA A 50 -6.30 4.82 2.88
C ALA A 50 -7.50 5.75 2.61
N VAL A 51 -7.83 5.98 1.34
CA VAL A 51 -8.98 6.80 0.92
C VAL A 51 -10.29 6.17 1.40
N ARG A 52 -10.42 4.85 1.29
CA ARG A 52 -11.61 4.12 1.77
C ARG A 52 -11.80 4.30 3.27
N LYS A 53 -10.77 4.06 4.08
CA LYS A 53 -10.81 4.24 5.55
C LYS A 53 -11.12 5.67 5.96
N ALA A 54 -10.50 6.65 5.31
CA ALA A 54 -10.80 8.06 5.54
C ALA A 54 -12.26 8.37 5.21
N SER A 55 -12.77 7.88 4.08
CA SER A 55 -14.16 8.07 3.66
C SER A 55 -15.16 7.44 4.62
N GLU A 56 -14.88 6.23 5.12
CA GLU A 56 -15.70 5.54 6.14
C GLU A 56 -15.76 6.35 7.45
N THR A 57 -14.62 6.89 7.89
CA THR A 57 -14.53 7.73 9.11
C THR A 57 -15.29 9.05 8.93
N LEU A 58 -15.11 9.72 7.79
CA LEU A 58 -15.75 10.99 7.51
C LEU A 58 -17.28 10.87 7.40
N ASN A 59 -17.78 9.74 6.87
CA ASN A 59 -19.21 9.51 6.68
C ASN A 59 -19.94 8.93 7.90
N SER A 60 -19.22 8.47 8.94
CA SER A 60 -19.82 7.85 10.13
C SER A 60 -20.04 8.81 11.29
N ASN A 61 -19.45 10.02 11.27
CA ASN A 61 -19.51 10.97 12.37
C ASN A 61 -20.45 12.15 12.08
N ALA A 62 -21.42 12.41 12.97
CA ALA A 62 -22.39 13.50 12.82
C ALA A 62 -21.75 14.90 12.93
N SER A 63 -20.54 15.01 13.48
CA SER A 63 -19.77 16.26 13.54
C SER A 63 -18.64 16.24 12.52
N PRO A 64 -18.70 17.04 11.44
CA PRO A 64 -17.63 17.10 10.44
C PRO A 64 -16.25 17.41 11.03
N LYS A 65 -16.20 18.26 12.06
CA LYS A 65 -14.95 18.61 12.76
C LYS A 65 -14.38 17.44 13.54
N ALA A 66 -15.22 16.63 14.18
CA ALA A 66 -14.78 15.43 14.89
C ALA A 66 -14.31 14.37 13.88
N ALA A 67 -15.04 14.20 12.78
CA ALA A 67 -14.71 13.27 11.69
C ALA A 67 -13.32 13.55 11.09
N ILE A 68 -13.02 14.82 10.78
CA ILE A 68 -11.70 15.23 10.28
C ILE A 68 -10.63 14.92 11.31
N ARG A 69 -10.84 15.26 12.58
CA ARG A 69 -9.83 14.97 13.62
C ARG A 69 -9.56 13.48 13.72
N GLU A 70 -10.60 12.66 13.75
CA GLU A 70 -10.51 11.21 13.86
C GLU A 70 -9.77 10.59 12.67
N ALA A 71 -10.06 11.03 11.45
CA ALA A 71 -9.40 10.55 10.23
C ALA A 71 -7.87 10.74 10.24
N PHE A 72 -7.35 11.74 10.97
CA PHE A 72 -5.91 12.01 11.10
C PHE A 72 -5.30 11.60 12.44
N SER A 73 -6.09 11.06 13.39
CA SER A 73 -5.59 10.65 14.71
C SER A 73 -5.12 9.19 14.77
N ASN A 74 -5.40 8.40 13.72
CA ASN A 74 -5.05 6.98 13.61
C ASN A 74 -3.89 6.73 12.62
N VAL A 75 -3.03 7.73 12.40
CA VAL A 75 -1.82 7.64 11.57
C VAL A 75 -0.60 7.45 12.47
#